data_AF-A0A3S1BGS2-F1
#
_entry.id   AF-A0A3S1BGS2-F1
#
_cell.length_a   1.000
_cell.length_b   1.000
_cell.length_c   1.000
_cell.angle_alpha   90.00
_cell.angle_beta   90.00
_cell.angle_gamma   90.00
#
_symmetry.space_group_name_H-M   'P 1'
#
loop_
_entity.id
_entity.type
_entity.pdbx_description
1 polymer ?
#
loop_
_entity_poly.entity_id
_entity_poly.type
_entity_poly.pdbx_seq_one_letter_code
_entity_poly.pdbx_strand_id
1 'polypeptide(L)'
;MFQLSRTWSSQASRRPGLSPLSTTVGYILLALVSSAWSCPDDLTGSARACFLDYAVRLQSLQSSPQKLCCGLDVEIFRAFCRSYVDGSRCERNLRAQCPAVKQRVIDQALTSLEGARAGLNQLCLDDNIVE
;
A
#
# COMPACT_ATOMS: atom_id res chain seq x y z
N MET A 1 57.98 36.31 -59.59
CA MET A 1 58.10 37.78 -59.62
C MET A 1 57.28 38.34 -58.47
N PHE A 2 57.89 39.25 -57.71
CA PHE A 2 57.35 40.17 -56.71
C PHE A 2 56.93 39.70 -55.31
N GLN A 3 57.48 40.49 -54.40
CA GLN A 3 57.61 40.43 -52.95
C GLN A 3 56.61 41.40 -52.29
N LEU A 4 56.57 41.37 -50.95
CA LEU A 4 56.14 42.42 -50.00
C LEU A 4 54.62 42.59 -49.78
N SER A 5 54.07 42.99 -48.62
CA SER A 5 54.52 43.08 -47.22
C SER A 5 53.34 43.67 -46.40
N ARG A 6 53.14 43.12 -45.19
CA ARG A 6 52.90 43.83 -43.90
C ARG A 6 51.69 44.75 -43.65
N THR A 7 51.08 44.47 -42.48
CA THR A 7 50.63 45.39 -41.39
C THR A 7 49.33 46.19 -41.64
N TRP A 8 48.43 46.50 -40.69
CA TRP A 8 48.40 46.51 -39.22
C TRP A 8 46.94 46.78 -38.74
N SER A 9 46.63 46.42 -37.48
CA SER A 9 45.64 47.05 -36.54
C SER A 9 44.13 47.04 -36.92
N SER A 10 43.15 46.83 -36.03
CA SER A 10 43.06 47.05 -34.58
C SER A 10 41.81 46.36 -34.00
N GLN A 11 41.89 46.00 -32.72
CA GLN A 11 40.82 45.52 -31.84
C GLN A 11 39.59 46.44 -31.79
N ALA A 12 38.38 45.88 -31.61
CA ALA A 12 37.63 45.99 -30.35
C ALA A 12 36.17 45.52 -30.44
N SER A 13 35.74 44.90 -29.35
CA SER A 13 34.39 44.95 -28.76
C SER A 13 33.34 43.90 -29.12
N ARG A 14 33.29 42.88 -28.27
CA ARG A 14 32.14 42.42 -27.46
C ARG A 14 30.79 42.27 -28.17
N ARG A 15 30.31 41.02 -28.23
CA ARG A 15 29.27 40.46 -27.33
C ARG A 15 28.98 39.00 -27.73
N PRO A 16 29.14 38.01 -26.83
CA PRO A 16 28.64 36.66 -27.08
C PRO A 16 27.11 36.66 -26.98
N GLY A 17 26.46 36.16 -28.04
CA GLY A 17 25.02 35.92 -28.07
C GLY A 17 24.64 34.86 -27.04
N LEU A 18 23.82 35.27 -26.08
CA LEU A 18 23.08 34.38 -25.19
C LEU A 18 21.97 33.70 -26.01
N SER A 19 22.08 32.38 -26.16
CA SER A 19 20.91 31.52 -26.36
C SER A 19 21.08 30.26 -25.50
N PRO A 20 20.41 30.18 -24.33
CA PRO A 20 20.14 28.88 -23.72
C PRO A 20 18.70 28.83 -23.20
N LEU A 21 17.75 28.48 -24.06
CA LEU A 21 16.35 28.24 -23.65
C LEU A 21 15.80 27.02 -24.39
N SER A 22 16.34 25.82 -24.14
CA SER A 22 15.72 24.57 -24.65
C SER A 22 16.15 23.27 -23.94
N THR A 23 16.52 23.29 -22.65
CA THR A 23 16.92 22.04 -21.95
C THR A 23 16.41 21.88 -20.51
N THR A 24 15.47 22.71 -20.05
CA THR A 24 14.95 22.64 -18.66
C THR A 24 13.52 22.10 -18.54
N VAL A 25 12.83 21.78 -19.65
CA VAL A 25 11.43 21.31 -19.59
C VAL A 25 11.29 19.78 -19.62
N GLY A 26 12.35 19.05 -20.02
CA GLY A 26 12.32 17.57 -20.08
C GLY A 26 12.51 16.85 -18.75
N TYR A 27 13.06 17.51 -17.72
CA TYR A 27 13.37 16.87 -16.44
C TYR A 27 12.25 16.97 -15.39
N ILE A 28 11.20 17.75 -15.65
CA ILE A 28 10.10 17.94 -14.69
C ILE A 28 9.03 16.83 -14.81
N LEU A 29 9.04 16.05 -15.91
CA LEU A 29 8.05 14.98 -16.16
C LEU A 29 8.42 13.59 -15.63
N LEU A 30 9.60 13.41 -15.02
CA LEU A 30 10.01 12.15 -14.37
C LEU A 30 10.17 12.25 -12.85
N ALA A 31 9.68 13.34 -12.26
CA ALA A 31 9.46 13.47 -10.83
C ALA A 31 7.98 13.20 -10.46
N LEU A 32 7.27 12.42 -11.28
CA LEU A 32 5.98 11.85 -10.91
C LEU A 32 6.22 10.77 -9.85
N VAL A 33 6.36 11.26 -8.63
CA VAL A 33 5.80 10.64 -7.44
C VAL A 33 6.42 9.27 -7.17
N SER A 34 7.69 9.29 -6.79
CA SER A 34 8.21 8.40 -5.75
C SER A 34 7.50 8.70 -4.43
N SER A 35 6.18 8.52 -4.40
CA SER A 35 5.53 8.31 -3.13
C SER A 35 5.99 6.91 -2.73
N ALA A 36 7.10 6.87 -2.00
CA ALA A 36 7.47 5.77 -1.14
C ALA A 36 6.29 5.58 -0.19
N TRP A 37 5.26 4.88 -0.67
CA TRP A 37 4.13 4.47 0.13
C TRP A 37 4.73 3.53 1.16
N SER A 38 4.35 3.80 2.39
CA SER A 38 4.72 3.20 3.68
C SER A 38 4.37 1.72 3.76
N CYS A 39 4.72 0.97 2.72
CA CYS A 39 4.58 -0.46 2.67
C CYS A 39 5.61 -1.06 3.64
N PRO A 40 5.19 -1.69 4.73
CA PRO A 40 6.12 -2.23 5.71
C PRO A 40 7.02 -3.28 5.07
N ASP A 41 8.26 -3.37 5.55
CA ASP A 41 9.21 -4.37 5.06
C ASP A 41 8.76 -5.79 5.41
N ASP A 42 8.19 -5.98 6.60
CA ASP A 42 7.56 -7.24 7.03
C ASP A 42 6.07 -7.25 6.73
N LEU A 43 5.72 -7.57 5.47
CA LEU A 43 4.34 -7.70 5.05
C LEU A 43 3.62 -8.90 5.63
N THR A 44 4.34 -9.99 5.87
CA THR A 44 3.75 -11.21 6.43
C THR A 44 3.32 -10.98 7.86
N GLY A 45 4.20 -10.38 8.68
CA GLY A 45 3.87 -9.99 10.05
C GLY A 45 2.75 -8.96 10.09
N SER A 46 2.81 -7.93 9.23
CA SER A 46 1.78 -6.89 9.15
C SER A 46 0.40 -7.43 8.74
N ALA A 47 0.35 -8.33 7.76
CA ALA A 47 -0.89 -8.97 7.32
C ALA A 47 -1.49 -9.86 8.42
N ARG A 48 -0.66 -10.66 9.11
CA ARG A 48 -1.11 -11.49 10.24
C ARG A 48 -1.56 -10.63 11.42
N ALA A 49 -0.89 -9.51 11.68
CA ALA A 49 -1.23 -8.57 12.74
C ALA A 49 -2.66 -8.04 12.60
N CYS A 50 -3.13 -7.81 11.37
CA CYS A 50 -4.51 -7.40 11.11
C CYS A 50 -5.55 -8.38 11.68
N PHE A 51 -5.23 -9.67 11.81
CA PHE A 51 -6.16 -10.71 12.26
C PHE A 51 -5.80 -11.32 13.63
N LEU A 52 -4.94 -10.67 14.42
CA LEU A 52 -4.61 -11.14 15.77
C LEU A 52 -5.83 -11.13 16.70
N ASP A 53 -6.59 -10.03 16.73
CA ASP A 53 -7.80 -9.95 17.57
C ASP A 53 -8.85 -10.95 17.09
N TYR A 54 -9.02 -11.11 15.77
CA TYR A 54 -9.86 -12.17 15.19
C TYR A 54 -9.48 -13.57 15.71
N ALA A 55 -8.19 -13.91 15.74
CA ALA A 55 -7.74 -15.21 16.22
C ALA A 55 -8.06 -15.42 17.71
N VAL A 56 -7.90 -14.38 18.53
CA VAL A 56 -8.25 -14.39 19.96
C VAL A 56 -9.76 -14.57 20.16
N ARG A 57 -10.59 -13.85 19.38
CA ARG A 57 -12.06 -13.97 19.45
C ARG A 57 -12.56 -15.30 18.92
N LEU A 58 -11.95 -15.83 17.87
CA LEU A 58 -12.24 -17.18 17.36
C LEU A 58 -11.96 -18.23 18.42
N GLN A 59 -10.79 -18.15 19.09
CA GLN A 59 -10.45 -19.07 20.17
C GLN A 59 -11.45 -18.96 21.32
N SER A 60 -11.87 -17.75 21.68
CA SER A 60 -12.85 -17.50 22.74
C SER A 60 -14.23 -18.09 22.40
N LEU A 61 -14.70 -17.89 21.16
CA LEU A 61 -15.89 -18.58 20.64
C LEU A 61 -15.70 -20.08 20.71
N GLN A 62 -14.51 -20.58 20.35
CA GLN A 62 -14.21 -22.01 20.28
C GLN A 62 -14.11 -22.69 21.66
N SER A 63 -13.70 -21.97 22.69
CA SER A 63 -13.62 -22.46 24.07
C SER A 63 -14.91 -22.25 24.86
N SER A 64 -15.92 -21.57 24.31
CA SER A 64 -17.14 -21.25 25.05
C SER A 64 -17.90 -22.54 25.44
N PRO A 65 -18.19 -22.76 26.74
CA PRO A 65 -18.88 -23.95 27.22
C PRO A 65 -20.36 -24.00 26.81
N GLN A 66 -20.94 -22.88 26.37
CA GLN A 66 -22.36 -22.78 25.98
C GLN A 66 -22.64 -23.26 24.54
N LYS A 67 -21.63 -23.82 23.88
CA LYS A 67 -21.59 -24.00 22.42
C LYS A 67 -22.71 -24.79 21.76
N LEU A 68 -23.45 -25.67 22.46
CA LEU A 68 -24.27 -26.67 21.76
C LEU A 68 -25.62 -27.06 22.40
N CYS A 69 -26.08 -26.43 23.49
CA CYS A 69 -27.39 -26.79 24.09
C CYS A 69 -28.41 -25.63 24.18
N CYS A 70 -27.96 -24.37 24.25
CA CYS A 70 -28.86 -23.24 24.59
C CYS A 70 -28.67 -21.97 23.72
N GLY A 71 -27.90 -22.05 22.64
CA GLY A 71 -27.60 -20.91 21.77
C GLY A 71 -26.19 -20.37 21.99
N LEU A 72 -25.63 -19.81 20.92
CA LEU A 72 -24.37 -19.09 20.95
C LEU A 72 -24.59 -17.75 21.64
N ASP A 73 -23.70 -17.38 22.56
CA ASP A 73 -23.71 -16.04 23.15
C ASP A 73 -23.55 -15.00 22.02
N VAL A 74 -24.63 -14.24 21.80
CA VAL A 74 -24.74 -13.25 20.71
C VAL A 74 -23.70 -12.15 20.87
N GLU A 75 -23.28 -11.83 22.10
CA GLU A 75 -22.26 -10.81 22.34
C GLU A 75 -20.87 -11.31 21.95
N ILE A 76 -20.54 -12.56 22.27
CA ILE A 76 -19.25 -13.17 21.87
C ILE A 76 -19.19 -13.28 20.34
N PHE A 77 -20.31 -13.64 19.72
CA PHE A 77 -20.41 -13.72 18.26
C PHE A 77 -20.32 -12.35 17.58
N ARG A 78 -21.01 -11.33 18.11
CA ARG A 78 -20.92 -9.95 17.62
C ARG A 78 -19.50 -9.40 17.76
N ALA A 79 -18.83 -9.68 18.88
CA ALA A 79 -17.43 -9.29 19.10
C ALA A 79 -16.49 -9.97 18.11
N PHE A 80 -16.71 -11.26 17.81
CA PHE A 80 -15.98 -11.98 16.78
C PHE A 80 -16.18 -11.34 15.39
N CYS A 81 -17.42 -11.06 14.99
CA CYS A 81 -17.68 -10.44 13.70
C CYS A 81 -17.08 -9.04 13.58
N ARG A 82 -17.11 -8.21 14.64
CA ARG A 82 -16.42 -6.92 14.67
C ARG A 82 -14.92 -7.07 14.45
N SER A 83 -14.26 -8.01 15.15
CA SER A 83 -12.82 -8.26 14.97
C SER A 83 -12.46 -8.70 13.55
N TYR A 84 -13.33 -9.47 12.88
CA TYR A 84 -13.16 -9.86 11.48
C TYR A 84 -13.27 -8.66 10.52
N VAL A 85 -14.27 -7.80 10.73
CA VAL A 85 -14.48 -6.58 9.92
C VAL A 85 -13.30 -5.62 10.07
N ASP A 86 -12.81 -5.43 11.29
CA ASP A 86 -11.67 -4.56 11.58
C ASP A 86 -10.38 -5.12 10.97
N GLY A 87 -10.14 -6.43 11.07
CA GLY A 87 -9.00 -7.07 10.42
C GLY A 87 -9.06 -6.98 8.88
N SER A 88 -10.25 -7.16 8.31
CA SER A 88 -10.48 -6.98 6.87
C SER A 88 -10.24 -5.53 6.42
N ARG A 89 -10.59 -4.54 7.25
CA ARG A 89 -10.29 -3.13 6.99
C ARG A 89 -8.78 -2.85 7.06
N CYS A 90 -8.11 -3.38 8.08
CA CYS A 90 -6.66 -3.30 8.23
C CYS A 90 -5.95 -3.87 7.00
N GLU A 91 -6.35 -5.06 6.53
CA GLU A 91 -5.78 -5.68 5.33
C GLU A 91 -6.00 -4.83 4.08
N ARG A 92 -7.20 -4.27 3.87
CA ARG A 92 -7.46 -3.37 2.73
C ARG A 92 -6.55 -2.15 2.76
N ASN A 93 -6.34 -1.56 3.94
CA ASN A 93 -5.43 -0.43 4.10
C ASN A 93 -3.97 -0.82 3.85
N LEU A 94 -3.56 -2.03 4.26
CA LEU A 94 -2.22 -2.55 4.01
C LEU A 94 -1.99 -2.78 2.50
N ARG A 95 -2.99 -3.36 1.80
CA ARG A 95 -2.96 -3.55 0.35
C ARG A 95 -2.93 -2.23 -0.40
N ALA A 96 -3.67 -1.23 0.07
CA ALA A 96 -3.65 0.11 -0.51
C ALA A 96 -2.25 0.71 -0.43
N GLN A 97 -1.53 0.55 0.68
CA GLN A 97 -0.19 1.12 0.88
C GLN A 97 0.93 0.41 0.10
N CYS A 98 0.67 -0.76 -0.49
CA CYS A 98 1.69 -1.59 -1.11
C CYS A 98 1.49 -1.74 -2.63
N PRO A 99 2.58 -1.75 -3.41
CA PRO A 99 2.50 -1.99 -4.85
C PRO A 99 1.96 -3.39 -5.15
N ALA A 100 1.27 -3.56 -6.28
CA ALA A 100 0.59 -4.80 -6.68
C ALA A 100 1.51 -6.04 -6.65
N VAL A 101 2.80 -5.88 -6.95
CA VAL A 101 3.81 -6.95 -6.93
C VAL A 101 3.92 -7.61 -5.54
N LYS A 102 3.72 -6.85 -4.47
CA LYS A 102 3.82 -7.32 -3.07
C LYS A 102 2.50 -7.88 -2.52
N GLN A 103 1.38 -7.76 -3.25
CA GLN A 103 0.08 -8.26 -2.78
C GLN A 103 0.05 -9.78 -2.63
N ARG A 104 0.79 -10.53 -3.46
CA ARG A 104 0.91 -11.99 -3.32
C ARG A 104 1.47 -12.42 -1.98
N VAL A 105 2.33 -11.61 -1.36
CA VAL A 105 2.88 -11.90 -0.02
C VAL A 105 1.78 -11.80 1.04
N ILE A 106 0.87 -10.83 0.90
CA ILE A 106 -0.29 -10.66 1.77
C ILE A 106 -1.25 -11.85 1.59
N ASP A 107 -1.50 -12.29 0.35
CA ASP A 107 -2.34 -13.46 0.05
C ASP A 107 -1.78 -14.73 0.68
N GLN A 108 -0.47 -14.97 0.53
CA GLN A 108 0.22 -16.12 1.14
C GLN A 108 0.21 -16.06 2.68
N ALA A 109 0.33 -14.86 3.26
CA ALA A 109 0.27 -14.69 4.71
C ALA A 109 -1.11 -15.02 5.29
N LEU A 110 -2.17 -14.89 4.48
CA LEU A 110 -3.57 -15.03 4.87
C LEU A 110 -4.28 -16.24 4.24
N THR A 111 -3.56 -17.17 3.61
CA THR A 111 -4.15 -18.32 2.91
C THR A 111 -5.10 -19.14 3.78
N SER A 112 -4.82 -19.27 5.09
CA SER A 112 -5.70 -19.97 6.03
C SER A 112 -7.05 -19.26 6.25
N LEU A 113 -7.08 -17.93 6.12
CA LEU A 113 -8.29 -17.13 6.24
C LEU A 113 -9.08 -17.11 4.92
N GLU A 114 -8.38 -17.17 3.78
CA GLU A 114 -8.97 -17.09 2.45
C GLU A 114 -10.05 -18.16 2.21
N GLY A 115 -9.79 -19.41 2.66
CA GLY A 115 -10.77 -20.49 2.58
C GLY A 115 -12.03 -20.31 3.44
N ALA A 116 -11.95 -19.54 4.52
CA ALA A 116 -13.09 -19.22 5.40
C ALA A 116 -13.76 -17.88 5.05
N ARG A 117 -13.11 -17.06 4.23
CA ARG A 117 -13.44 -15.64 4.02
C ARG A 117 -14.82 -15.44 3.40
N ALA A 118 -15.22 -16.29 2.46
CA ALA A 118 -16.54 -16.21 1.84
C ALA A 118 -17.66 -16.46 2.86
N GLY A 119 -17.51 -17.49 3.71
CA GLY A 119 -18.46 -17.78 4.78
C GLY A 119 -18.48 -16.69 5.85
N LEU A 120 -17.30 -16.18 6.25
CA LEU A 120 -17.21 -15.09 7.22
C LEU A 120 -17.80 -13.78 6.69
N ASN A 121 -17.65 -13.49 5.40
CA ASN A 121 -18.30 -12.33 4.77
C ASN A 121 -19.82 -12.47 4.84
N GLN A 122 -20.37 -13.63 4.48
CA GLN A 122 -21.81 -13.85 4.56
C GLN A 122 -22.33 -13.77 6.00
N LEU A 123 -21.54 -14.23 6.96
CA LEU A 123 -21.94 -14.34 8.36
C LEU A 123 -21.77 -13.03 9.16
N CYS A 124 -20.77 -12.22 8.83
CA CYS A 124 -20.39 -11.05 9.63
C CYS A 124 -20.59 -9.70 8.93
N LEU A 125 -20.91 -9.69 7.62
CA LEU A 125 -21.26 -8.49 6.87
C LEU A 125 -22.76 -8.40 6.57
N ASP A 126 -23.56 -9.37 7.02
CA ASP A 126 -25.01 -9.22 7.04
C ASP A 126 -25.37 -8.30 8.23
N ASP A 127 -25.88 -7.11 7.92
CA ASP A 127 -26.17 -6.05 8.88
C ASP A 127 -27.15 -6.50 9.99
N ASN A 128 -27.93 -7.57 9.76
CA ASN A 128 -28.85 -8.15 10.75
C ASN A 128 -28.16 -8.81 11.95
N ILE A 129 -26.84 -9.02 11.92
CA ILE A 129 -26.08 -9.71 12.98
C ILE A 129 -25.32 -8.71 13.87
N VAL A 130 -25.07 -7.49 13.40
CA VAL A 130 -24.19 -6.51 14.08
C VAL A 130 -24.94 -5.35 14.74
N GLU A 131 -26.24 -5.16 14.45
CA GLU A 131 -27.11 -4.22 15.21
C GLU A 131 -27.24 -4.59 16.69
#